data_AF-A0A3C1P059-F1
#
_entry.id   AF-A0A3C1P059-F1
#
_cell.length_a   1.000
_cell.length_b   1.000
_cell.length_c   1.000
_cell.angle_alpha   90.00
_cell.angle_beta   90.00
_cell.angle_gamma   90.00
#
_symmetry.space_group_name_H-M   'P 1'
#
loop_
_entity.id
_entity.type
_entity.pdbx_description
1 polymer ?
#
loop_
_entity_poly.entity_id
_entity_poly.type
_entity_poly.pdbx_seq_one_letter_code
_entity_poly.pdbx_strand_id
1 'polypeptide(L)'
;FDEQNNIEWARKLEESGVHVVYGLVGLKTHSKLSMVVRDDGDQLRRYCHIGTGNYHPKTARLYEDLGLLTCDPAVGEDVSNIFNVLSGYSMNTQYRRFLVAPHSVRTGLVSMIEREIVNQLEGLPSGIRFKCNS
;
A
#
# COMPACT_ATOMS: atom_id res chain seq x y z
N PHE A 1 16.60 -9.20 12.00
CA PHE A 1 15.82 -9.89 10.95
C PHE A 1 14.79 -10.74 11.67
N ASP A 2 13.51 -10.50 11.40
CA ASP A 2 12.36 -10.94 12.20
C ASP A 2 11.67 -12.20 11.63
N GLU A 3 12.34 -12.91 10.71
CA GLU A 3 11.73 -13.97 9.91
C GLU A 3 11.25 -15.16 10.76
N GLN A 4 12.00 -15.55 11.79
CA GLN A 4 11.56 -16.62 12.71
C GLN A 4 10.31 -16.23 13.50
N ASN A 5 10.23 -14.99 13.99
CA ASN A 5 9.05 -14.49 14.70
C ASN A 5 7.84 -14.43 13.77
N ASN A 6 8.03 -14.05 12.50
CA ASN A 6 6.96 -14.03 11.52
C ASN A 6 6.40 -15.44 11.21
N ILE A 7 7.26 -16.46 11.18
CA ILE A 7 6.84 -17.87 10.99
C ILE A 7 5.99 -18.34 12.18
N GLU A 8 6.41 -18.04 13.41
CA GLU A 8 5.64 -18.44 14.59
C GLU A 8 4.27 -17.74 14.63
N TRP A 9 4.23 -16.45 14.31
CA TRP A 9 2.97 -15.71 14.23
C TRP A 9 2.05 -16.22 13.12
N ALA A 10 2.59 -16.52 11.95
CA ALA A 10 1.84 -17.12 10.86
C ALA A 10 1.14 -18.41 11.32
N ARG A 11 1.89 -19.30 12.00
CA ARG A 11 1.33 -20.56 12.52
C ARG A 11 0.21 -20.33 13.54
N LYS A 12 0.38 -19.41 14.49
CA LYS A 12 -0.67 -19.07 15.48
C LYS A 12 -1.92 -18.49 14.83
N LEU A 13 -1.76 -17.69 13.80
CA LEU A 13 -2.86 -17.10 13.04
C LEU A 13 -3.61 -18.18 12.25
N GLU A 14 -2.90 -19.07 11.56
CA GLU A 14 -3.48 -20.21 10.86
C GLU A 14 -4.25 -21.14 11.81
N GLU A 15 -3.66 -21.47 12.97
CA GLU A 15 -4.32 -22.26 14.04
C GLU A 15 -5.61 -21.59 14.54
N SER A 16 -5.73 -20.27 14.41
CA SER A 16 -6.91 -19.47 14.79
C SER A 16 -7.90 -19.26 13.62
N GLY A 17 -7.68 -19.91 12.47
CA GLY A 17 -8.56 -19.83 11.29
C GLY A 17 -8.27 -18.67 10.34
N VAL A 18 -7.15 -17.95 10.51
CA VAL A 18 -6.73 -16.90 9.58
C VAL A 18 -6.07 -17.51 8.36
N HIS A 19 -6.49 -17.10 7.16
CA HIS A 19 -5.80 -17.44 5.93
C HIS A 19 -4.52 -16.62 5.80
N VAL A 20 -3.37 -17.21 6.14
CA VAL A 20 -2.07 -16.57 6.02
C VAL A 20 -1.49 -16.80 4.63
N VAL A 21 -1.07 -15.71 4.00
CA VAL A 21 -0.46 -15.73 2.68
C VAL A 21 0.98 -15.24 2.80
N TYR A 22 1.91 -16.05 2.29
CA TYR A 22 3.31 -15.67 2.19
C TYR A 22 3.55 -14.84 0.93
N GLY A 23 4.46 -13.87 1.01
CA GLY A 23 4.77 -13.00 -0.11
C GLY A 23 5.25 -13.74 -1.36
N LEU A 24 5.13 -13.09 -2.51
CA LEU A 24 5.57 -13.63 -3.81
C LEU A 24 7.08 -13.93 -3.79
N VAL A 25 7.46 -15.12 -4.27
CA VAL A 25 8.87 -15.55 -4.33
C VAL A 25 9.69 -14.55 -5.14
N GLY A 26 10.83 -14.13 -4.58
CA GLY A 26 11.72 -13.15 -5.20
C GLY A 26 11.31 -11.69 -5.00
N LEU A 27 10.17 -11.42 -4.37
CA LEU A 27 9.72 -10.07 -4.02
C LEU A 27 9.52 -9.92 -2.51
N LYS A 28 9.80 -8.72 -2.01
CA LYS A 28 9.49 -8.34 -0.63
C LYS A 28 8.35 -7.35 -0.61
N THR A 29 7.33 -7.63 0.19
CA THR A 29 6.24 -6.68 0.45
C THR A 29 6.73 -5.64 1.46
N HIS A 30 6.86 -4.39 1.01
CA HIS A 30 7.23 -3.27 1.88
C HIS A 30 6.06 -2.31 2.18
N SER A 31 4.93 -2.41 1.47
CA SER A 31 3.74 -1.61 1.75
C SER A 31 3.13 -1.99 3.11
N LYS A 32 2.51 -1.01 3.79
CA LYS A 32 1.78 -1.25 5.04
C LYS A 32 0.34 -0.84 4.82
N LEU A 33 -0.47 -1.85 4.57
CA LEU A 33 -1.88 -1.72 4.24
C LEU A 33 -2.67 -2.56 5.23
N SER A 34 -3.86 -2.09 5.58
CA SER A 34 -4.87 -2.88 6.30
C SER A 34 -6.23 -2.53 5.73
N MET A 35 -7.13 -3.51 5.67
CA MET A 35 -8.47 -3.32 5.15
C MET A 35 -9.48 -4.06 6.03
N VAL A 36 -10.56 -3.37 6.38
CA VAL A 36 -11.74 -3.97 6.99
C VAL A 36 -12.87 -3.85 5.99
N VAL A 37 -13.49 -4.97 5.65
CA VAL A 37 -14.75 -5.00 4.88
C VAL A 37 -15.87 -5.22 5.88
N ARG A 38 -16.83 -4.31 5.91
CA ARG A 38 -17.97 -4.36 6.83
C ARG A 38 -19.27 -4.19 6.06
N ASP A 39 -20.28 -4.96 6.45
CA ASP A 39 -21.65 -4.72 6.03
C ASP A 39 -22.23 -3.59 6.88
N ASP A 40 -22.46 -2.43 6.27
CA ASP A 40 -23.07 -1.27 6.92
C ASP A 40 -24.61 -1.31 6.85
N GLY A 41 -25.19 -2.40 6.32
CA GLY A 41 -26.63 -2.65 6.18
C GLY A 41 -27.18 -2.19 4.84
N ASP A 42 -26.73 -1.05 4.32
CA ASP A 42 -27.06 -0.54 2.99
C ASP A 42 -26.12 -1.05 1.90
N GLN A 43 -24.83 -1.17 2.23
CA GLN A 43 -23.79 -1.64 1.33
C GLN A 43 -22.59 -2.22 2.09
N LEU A 44 -21.84 -3.08 1.41
CA LEU A 44 -20.51 -3.46 1.85
C LEU A 44 -19.56 -2.26 1.69
N ARG A 45 -18.88 -1.88 2.77
CA ARG A 45 -17.92 -0.78 2.79
C ARG A 45 -16.54 -1.28 3.15
N ARG A 46 -15.53 -0.69 2.50
CA ARG A 46 -14.11 -0.95 2.75
C ARG A 46 -13.51 0.23 3.52
N TYR A 47 -12.86 -0.07 4.62
CA TYR A 47 -12.11 0.87 5.43
C TYR A 47 -10.64 0.50 5.34
N CYS A 48 -9.82 1.42 4.86
CA CYS A 48 -8.41 1.17 4.57
C CYS A 48 -7.51 2.02 5.44
N HIS A 49 -6.41 1.42 5.89
CA HIS A 49 -5.25 2.11 6.42
C HIS A 49 -4.08 2.00 5.44
N ILE A 50 -3.42 3.12 5.14
CA ILE A 50 -2.20 3.19 4.34
C ILE A 50 -1.11 3.89 5.16
N GLY A 51 -0.06 3.16 5.50
CA GLY A 51 1.04 3.66 6.32
C GLY A 51 2.37 3.79 5.57
N THR A 52 3.15 4.81 5.90
CA THR A 52 4.58 4.89 5.53
C THR A 52 5.44 3.98 6.42
N GLY A 53 5.01 3.79 7.67
CA GLY A 53 5.66 3.02 8.72
C GLY A 53 5.10 1.63 8.96
N ASN A 54 5.82 0.82 9.75
CA ASN A 54 5.36 -0.51 10.16
C ASN A 54 4.37 -0.46 11.33
N TYR A 55 3.64 -1.56 11.55
CA TYR A 55 2.66 -1.68 12.64
C TYR A 55 3.28 -2.02 14.01
N HIS A 56 4.59 -1.85 14.19
CA HIS A 56 5.25 -2.28 15.40
C HIS A 56 5.17 -1.19 16.50
N PRO A 57 4.50 -1.45 17.65
CA PRO A 57 4.17 -0.38 18.61
C PRO A 57 5.37 0.34 19.24
N LYS A 58 6.53 -0.33 19.38
CA LYS A 58 7.73 0.32 19.94
C LYS A 58 8.35 1.31 18.96
N THR A 59 8.34 0.99 17.68
CA THR A 59 8.94 1.81 16.63
C THR A 59 8.04 2.99 16.29
N ALA A 60 6.71 2.83 16.39
CA ALA A 60 5.74 3.91 16.23
C ALA A 60 5.93 5.10 17.20
N ARG A 61 6.63 4.90 18.33
CA ARG A 61 6.96 5.99 19.29
C ARG A 61 8.29 6.70 18.97
N LEU A 62 9.10 6.11 18.11
CA LEU A 62 10.47 6.56 17.82
C LEU A 62 10.61 7.12 16.40
N TYR A 63 9.84 6.59 15.45
CA TYR A 63 9.84 7.04 14.07
C TYR A 63 8.65 7.95 13.79
N GLU A 64 8.89 8.90 12.90
CA GLU A 64 7.86 9.75 12.34
C GLU A 64 7.30 9.09 11.07
N ASP A 65 6.03 8.73 11.11
CA ASP A 65 5.31 8.06 10.03
C ASP A 65 3.94 8.69 9.82
N LEU A 66 3.43 8.60 8.60
CA LEU A 66 2.08 9.01 8.25
C LEU A 66 1.19 7.78 8.06
N GLY A 67 -0.03 7.86 8.58
CA GLY A 67 -1.09 6.88 8.39
C GLY A 67 -2.35 7.55 7.84
N LEU A 68 -2.81 7.13 6.67
CA LEU A 68 -4.08 7.55 6.10
C LEU A 68 -5.15 6.51 6.42
N LEU A 69 -6.21 6.93 7.12
CA LEU A 69 -7.46 6.18 7.27
C LEU A 69 -8.50 6.72 6.30
N THR A 70 -9.07 5.86 5.47
CA THR A 70 -10.04 6.30 4.45
C THR A 70 -11.08 5.21 4.13
N CYS A 71 -12.23 5.64 3.65
CA CYS A 71 -13.26 4.79 3.03
C CYS A 71 -13.53 5.20 1.57
N ASP A 72 -12.59 5.93 0.94
CA ASP A 72 -12.66 6.28 -0.49
C ASP A 72 -12.77 5.00 -1.33
N PRO A 73 -13.81 4.87 -2.19
CA PRO A 73 -14.04 3.65 -2.95
C PRO A 73 -12.90 3.28 -3.90
N ALA A 74 -12.24 4.26 -4.53
CA ALA A 74 -11.15 4.00 -5.47
C ALA A 74 -9.89 3.54 -4.73
N VAL A 75 -9.60 4.10 -3.56
CA VAL A 75 -8.52 3.60 -2.69
C VAL A 75 -8.83 2.20 -2.19
N GLY A 76 -10.07 1.93 -1.78
CA GLY A 76 -10.48 0.61 -1.31
C GLY A 76 -10.40 -0.47 -2.39
N GLU A 77 -10.72 -0.12 -3.64
CA GLU A 77 -10.54 -0.99 -4.81
C GLU A 77 -9.06 -1.29 -5.08
N ASP A 78 -8.19 -0.27 -5.07
CA ASP A 78 -6.75 -0.46 -5.27
C ASP A 78 -6.13 -1.37 -4.19
N VAL A 79 -6.48 -1.16 -2.91
CA VAL A 79 -6.00 -2.01 -1.81
C VAL A 79 -6.49 -3.45 -1.96
N SER A 80 -7.75 -3.64 -2.36
CA SER A 80 -8.30 -4.98 -2.62
C SER A 80 -7.54 -5.68 -3.75
N ASN A 81 -7.24 -4.96 -4.83
CA ASN A 81 -6.48 -5.50 -5.96
C ASN A 81 -5.05 -5.91 -5.55
N ILE A 82 -4.38 -5.10 -4.73
CA ILE A 82 -3.05 -5.46 -4.19
C ILE A 82 -3.14 -6.76 -3.38
N PHE A 83 -4.13 -6.90 -2.49
CA PHE A 83 -4.29 -8.13 -1.71
C PHE A 83 -4.61 -9.34 -2.59
N ASN A 84 -5.41 -9.19 -3.65
CA ASN A 84 -5.68 -10.26 -4.61
C ASN A 84 -4.42 -10.69 -5.37
N VAL A 85 -3.55 -9.75 -5.75
CA VAL A 85 -2.27 -10.05 -6.39
C VAL A 85 -1.34 -10.78 -5.41
N LEU A 86 -1.22 -10.30 -4.17
CA LEU A 86 -0.37 -10.92 -3.15
C LEU A 86 -0.82 -12.34 -2.78
N SER A 87 -2.12 -12.61 -2.84
CA SER A 87 -2.71 -13.93 -2.55
C SER A 87 -2.82 -14.86 -3.76
N GLY A 88 -2.36 -14.42 -4.94
CA GLY A 88 -2.38 -15.23 -6.16
C GLY A 88 -3.75 -15.36 -6.84
N TYR A 89 -4.75 -14.57 -6.41
CA TYR A 89 -6.11 -14.59 -6.97
C TYR A 89 -6.25 -13.77 -8.27
N SER A 90 -5.34 -12.83 -8.55
CA SER A 90 -5.42 -12.00 -9.75
C SER A 90 -4.05 -11.54 -10.26
N MET A 91 -3.97 -11.27 -11.57
CA MET A 91 -2.84 -10.62 -12.22
C MET A 91 -3.16 -9.17 -12.64
N ASN A 92 -4.31 -8.62 -12.20
CA ASN A 92 -4.66 -7.24 -12.52
C ASN A 92 -3.74 -6.29 -11.75
N THR A 93 -2.93 -5.55 -12.50
CA THR A 93 -1.92 -4.61 -11.97
C THR A 93 -2.26 -3.15 -12.31
N GLN A 94 -3.48 -2.87 -12.76
CA GLN A 94 -3.95 -1.51 -12.97
C GLN A 94 -4.58 -0.96 -11.69
N TYR A 95 -4.10 0.21 -11.28
CA TYR A 95 -4.52 0.91 -10.06
C TYR A 95 -4.96 2.32 -10.42
N ARG A 96 -6.00 2.83 -9.75
CA ARG A 96 -6.61 4.15 -10.06
C ARG A 96 -5.90 5.29 -9.35
N ARG A 97 -5.48 5.05 -8.12
CA ARG A 97 -4.84 6.03 -7.22
C ARG A 97 -3.40 5.66 -6.89
N PHE A 98 -3.09 4.36 -6.84
CA PHE A 98 -1.79 3.92 -6.35
C PHE A 98 -0.74 3.78 -7.45
N LEU A 99 0.50 4.13 -7.10
CA LEU A 99 1.69 3.67 -7.80
C LEU A 99 2.25 2.46 -7.05
N VAL A 100 2.32 1.31 -7.71
CA VAL A 100 2.68 0.03 -7.09
C VAL A 100 3.94 -0.53 -7.74
N ALA A 101 4.96 -0.78 -6.92
CA ALA A 101 6.19 -1.40 -7.37
C ALA A 101 5.98 -2.91 -7.64
N PRO A 102 6.72 -3.50 -8.58
CA PRO A 102 7.75 -2.88 -9.43
C PRO A 102 7.19 -2.18 -10.68
N HIS A 103 5.88 -2.21 -10.91
CA HIS A 103 5.29 -1.92 -12.22
C HIS A 103 5.13 -0.44 -12.55
N SER A 104 4.52 0.37 -11.67
CA SER A 104 4.06 1.72 -12.02
C SER A 104 4.76 2.86 -11.31
N VAL A 105 5.58 2.60 -10.28
CA VAL A 105 6.26 3.67 -9.52
C VAL A 105 7.17 4.50 -10.42
N ARG A 106 8.05 3.86 -11.21
CA ARG A 106 8.98 4.60 -12.08
C ARG A 106 8.25 5.43 -13.12
N THR A 107 7.36 4.81 -13.89
CA THR A 107 6.64 5.48 -14.99
C THR A 107 5.71 6.57 -14.47
N GLY A 108 5.02 6.32 -13.36
CA GLY A 108 4.17 7.32 -12.70
C GLY A 108 4.95 8.53 -12.20
N LEU A 109 6.07 8.32 -11.51
CA LEU A 109 6.92 9.43 -11.05
C LEU A 109 7.50 10.24 -12.22
N VAL A 110 8.00 9.57 -13.27
CA VAL A 110 8.51 10.25 -14.47
C VAL A 110 7.42 11.09 -15.13
N SER A 111 6.21 10.55 -15.31
CA SER A 111 5.09 11.30 -15.88
C SER A 111 4.71 12.53 -15.04
N MET A 112 4.76 12.42 -13.71
CA MET A 112 4.51 13.57 -12.83
C MET A 112 5.61 14.63 -12.95
N ILE A 113 6.88 14.22 -13.09
CA ILE A 113 8.01 15.15 -13.32
C ILE A 113 7.86 15.84 -14.67
N GLU A 114 7.56 15.09 -15.74
CA GLU A 114 7.33 15.63 -17.08
C GLU A 114 6.20 16.66 -17.10
N ARG A 115 5.11 16.41 -16.35
CA ARG A 115 4.02 17.37 -16.21
C ARG A 115 4.48 18.70 -15.59
N GLU A 116 5.30 18.65 -14.54
CA GLU A 116 5.83 19.88 -13.92
C GLU A 116 6.80 20.62 -14.86
N ILE A 117 7.54 19.90 -15.70
CA ILE A 117 8.38 20.50 -16.76
C ILE A 117 7.50 21.26 -17.77
N VAL A 118 6.40 20.65 -18.25
CA VAL A 118 5.47 21.30 -19.17
C VAL A 118 4.87 22.56 -18.54
N ASN A 119 4.37 22.46 -17.31
CA ASN A 119 3.83 23.61 -16.57
C ASN A 119 4.84 24.77 -16.50
N GLN A 120 6.10 24.48 -16.19
CA GLN A 120 7.16 25.49 -16.12
C GLN A 120 7.44 26.16 -17.48
N LEU A 121 7.43 25.38 -18.57
CA LEU A 121 7.65 25.88 -19.93
C LEU A 121 6.50 26.78 -20.41
N GLU A 122 5.28 26.50 -19.94
CA GLU A 122 4.09 27.31 -20.22
C GLU A 122 3.95 28.55 -19.29
N GLY A 123 4.90 28.74 -18.37
CA GLY A 123 4.87 29.85 -17.40
C GLY A 123 3.83 29.67 -16.29
N LEU A 124 3.31 28.45 -16.11
CA LEU A 124 2.39 28.11 -15.03
C LEU A 124 3.17 27.83 -13.72
N PRO A 125 2.51 27.93 -12.55
CA PRO A 125 3.10 27.47 -11.30
C PRO A 125 3.50 25.99 -11.38
N SER A 126 4.75 25.69 -11.06
CA SER A 126 5.30 24.33 -11.07
C SER A 126 6.19 24.08 -9.87
N GLY A 127 6.25 22.83 -9.41
CA GLY A 127 7.14 22.46 -8.31
C GLY A 127 7.15 20.99 -7.96
N ILE A 128 8.31 20.50 -7.55
CA ILE A 128 8.50 19.11 -7.11
C ILE A 128 9.09 19.13 -5.69
N ARG A 129 8.51 18.33 -4.79
CA ARG A 129 9.03 18.13 -3.44
C ARG A 129 9.02 16.65 -3.11
N PHE A 130 10.18 16.12 -2.74
CA PHE A 130 10.34 14.77 -2.23
C PHE A 130 10.76 14.80 -0.76
N LYS A 131 10.13 13.95 0.05
CA LYS A 131 10.53 13.64 1.43
C LYS A 131 10.77 12.13 1.47
N CYS A 132 12.04 11.74 1.44
CA CYS A 132 12.47 10.34 1.40
C CYS A 132 13.54 10.11 2.47
N ASN A 133 13.78 8.84 2.83
CA ASN A 133 14.87 8.48 3.75
C ASN A 133 16.19 8.23 3.00
N SER A 134 16.13 7.53 1.86
CA SER A 134 17.26 7.20 0.99
C SER A 134 16.76 6.77 -0.38
#